data_AF-A0A9E1S4A3-F1
#
_entry.id   AF-A0A9E1S4A3-F1
#
_cell.length_a   1.000
_cell.length_b   1.000
_cell.length_c   1.000
_cell.angle_alpha   90.00
_cell.angle_beta   90.00
_cell.angle_gamma   90.00
#
_symmetry.space_group_name_H-M   'P 1'
#
loop_
_entity.id
_entity.type
_entity.pdbx_description
1 polymer ?
#
loop_
_entity_poly.entity_id
_entity_poly.type
_entity_poly.pdbx_seq_one_letter_code
_entity_poly.pdbx_strand_id
1 'polypeptide(L)'
;MCWPYQLECTDVVAITRLLMKRGAEIHELNTVRKHLSEIQGGQLARLAHPATVVGLIFSDVPGDDISMVASGPTVLDTTTVADAERVLKKYDVIKECNLGECNLKETPKDPSLFSHVHNELVVTNKVALKAMQAKARVLGYRSSIFSARVDGEAKNVGELLAKLPKKGQVIIAGGETTVTVTHPGKGGRNLEVALGALKTVHEDGLVLSFASDGIDNTPIAGGLADQTTKERAARLGFDSETFLEKNQSYDFFLKTKSHIRTGVTGVNVSDLMISMRAK
;
A
#
# COMPACT_ATOMS: atom_id res chain seq x y z
N MET A 1 -4.72 -16.52 -6.81
CA MET A 1 -4.50 -17.61 -7.78
C MET A 1 -3.20 -18.32 -7.39
N CYS A 2 -3.26 -19.59 -7.00
CA CYS A 2 -2.06 -20.36 -6.65
C CYS A 2 -2.02 -21.58 -7.58
N TRP A 3 -1.10 -21.56 -8.55
CA TRP A 3 -0.75 -22.72 -9.36
C TRP A 3 0.78 -22.80 -9.38
N PRO A 4 1.38 -23.54 -8.44
CA PRO A 4 2.83 -23.66 -8.34
C PRO A 4 3.41 -24.57 -9.43
N TYR A 5 4.66 -24.33 -9.79
CA TYR A 5 5.45 -25.22 -10.65
C TYR A 5 6.16 -26.27 -9.79
N GLN A 6 5.82 -27.55 -9.98
CA GLN A 6 6.46 -28.69 -9.32
C GLN A 6 6.54 -28.60 -7.77
N LEU A 7 5.61 -27.86 -7.16
CA LEU A 7 5.50 -27.61 -5.73
C LEU A 7 4.02 -27.64 -5.32
N GLU A 8 3.77 -27.74 -4.03
CA GLU A 8 2.45 -27.54 -3.46
C GLU A 8 2.22 -26.06 -3.07
N CYS A 9 0.95 -25.65 -2.93
CA CYS A 9 0.66 -24.29 -2.47
C CYS A 9 1.17 -24.04 -1.04
N THR A 10 1.22 -25.08 -0.21
CA THR A 10 1.81 -25.08 1.14
C THR A 10 3.28 -24.69 1.12
N ASP A 11 4.03 -25.19 0.14
CA ASP A 11 5.45 -24.90 -0.07
C ASP A 11 5.68 -23.43 -0.41
N VAL A 12 4.93 -22.92 -1.39
CA VAL A 12 5.00 -21.50 -1.80
C VAL A 12 4.64 -20.58 -0.63
N VAL A 13 3.65 -20.96 0.20
CA VAL A 13 3.30 -20.22 1.42
C VAL A 13 4.43 -20.24 2.44
N ALA A 14 5.10 -21.38 2.64
CA ALA A 14 6.22 -21.50 3.57
C ALA A 14 7.41 -20.64 3.13
N ILE A 15 7.80 -20.72 1.85
CA ILE A 15 8.86 -19.90 1.24
C ILE A 15 8.54 -18.41 1.41
N THR A 16 7.32 -17.99 1.04
CA THR A 16 6.91 -16.58 1.13
C THR A 16 6.96 -16.07 2.56
N ARG A 17 6.44 -16.85 3.52
CA ARG A 17 6.48 -16.48 4.95
C ARG A 17 7.90 -16.37 5.47
N LEU A 18 8.80 -17.26 5.06
CA LEU A 18 10.19 -17.23 5.50
C LEU A 18 10.93 -16.01 4.95
N LEU A 19 10.75 -15.69 3.66
CA LEU A 19 11.29 -14.49 3.04
C LEU A 19 10.78 -13.22 3.76
N MET A 20 9.47 -13.12 4.02
CA MET A 20 8.89 -12.00 4.77
C MET A 20 9.48 -11.88 6.18
N LYS A 21 9.60 -13.00 6.91
CA LYS A 21 10.18 -13.03 8.26
C LYS A 21 11.63 -12.55 8.28
N ARG A 22 12.36 -12.77 7.19
CA ARG A 22 13.77 -12.36 7.04
C ARG A 22 13.92 -10.97 6.41
N GLY A 23 12.82 -10.23 6.20
CA GLY A 23 12.86 -8.86 5.69
C GLY A 23 13.14 -8.77 4.19
N ALA A 24 12.68 -9.75 3.41
CA ALA A 24 12.70 -9.64 1.95
C ALA A 24 11.82 -8.49 1.48
N GLU A 25 12.34 -7.69 0.55
CA GLU A 25 11.57 -6.62 -0.05
C GLU A 25 10.48 -7.18 -0.97
N ILE A 26 9.43 -6.39 -1.22
CA ILE A 26 8.28 -6.83 -2.04
C ILE A 26 8.70 -7.22 -3.46
N HIS A 27 9.68 -6.53 -4.03
CA HIS A 27 10.19 -6.83 -5.35
C HIS A 27 10.90 -8.20 -5.38
N GLU A 28 11.69 -8.53 -4.34
CA GLU A 28 12.37 -9.80 -4.18
C GLU A 28 11.39 -10.96 -3.96
N LEU A 29 10.37 -10.74 -3.13
CA LEU A 29 9.26 -11.68 -2.95
C LEU A 29 8.57 -11.98 -4.28
N ASN A 30 8.27 -10.95 -5.06
CA ASN A 30 7.61 -11.11 -6.36
C ASN A 30 8.51 -11.82 -7.39
N THR A 31 9.81 -11.51 -7.42
CA THR A 31 10.79 -12.24 -8.25
C THR A 31 10.71 -13.74 -8.00
N VAL A 32 10.80 -14.16 -6.73
CA VAL A 32 10.72 -15.58 -6.37
C VAL A 32 9.36 -16.18 -6.72
N ARG A 33 8.25 -15.52 -6.35
CA ARG A 33 6.89 -16.04 -6.60
C ARG A 33 6.62 -16.30 -8.08
N LYS A 34 7.03 -15.38 -8.97
CA LYS A 34 6.88 -15.54 -10.42
C LYS A 34 7.57 -16.81 -10.93
N HIS A 35 8.77 -17.09 -10.42
CA HIS A 35 9.58 -18.26 -10.82
C HIS A 35 9.17 -19.58 -10.16
N LEU A 36 8.22 -19.54 -9.21
CA LEU A 36 7.61 -20.71 -8.58
C LEU A 36 6.21 -21.02 -9.12
N SER A 37 5.73 -20.31 -10.15
CA SER A 37 4.33 -20.37 -10.60
C SER A 37 4.17 -20.73 -12.07
N GLU A 38 3.08 -21.45 -12.36
CA GLU A 38 2.60 -21.74 -13.71
C GLU A 38 1.77 -20.63 -14.36
N ILE A 39 1.41 -19.57 -13.60
CA ILE A 39 0.50 -18.52 -14.09
C ILE A 39 1.01 -17.09 -13.87
N GLN A 40 1.92 -16.87 -12.92
CA GLN A 40 2.47 -15.54 -12.62
C GLN A 40 3.60 -15.17 -13.60
N GLY A 41 4.03 -13.91 -13.62
CA GLY A 41 5.18 -13.48 -14.43
C GLY A 41 4.99 -13.71 -15.93
N GLY A 42 3.81 -13.40 -16.48
CA GLY A 42 3.53 -13.55 -17.91
C GLY A 42 3.15 -14.96 -18.35
N GLN A 43 3.19 -15.96 -17.46
CA GLN A 43 2.88 -17.34 -17.82
C GLN A 43 1.42 -17.52 -18.25
N LEU A 44 0.46 -16.79 -17.67
CA LEU A 44 -0.93 -16.83 -18.12
C LEU A 44 -1.07 -16.30 -19.56
N ALA A 45 -0.37 -15.23 -19.91
CA ALA A 45 -0.33 -14.75 -21.30
C ALA A 45 0.27 -15.80 -22.24
N ARG A 46 1.36 -16.47 -21.84
CA ARG A 46 1.94 -17.56 -22.63
C ARG A 46 0.97 -18.73 -22.82
N LEU A 47 0.22 -19.12 -21.77
CA LEU A 47 -0.75 -20.20 -21.85
C LEU A 47 -1.94 -19.85 -22.75
N ALA A 48 -2.34 -18.59 -22.78
CA ALA A 48 -3.44 -18.10 -23.61
C ALA A 48 -3.04 -17.90 -25.07
N HIS A 49 -1.77 -17.63 -25.36
CA HIS A 49 -1.29 -17.38 -26.72
C HIS A 49 -1.66 -18.53 -27.69
N PRO A 50 -2.20 -18.24 -28.89
CA PRO A 50 -2.30 -16.92 -29.53
C PRO A 50 -3.63 -16.17 -29.30
N ALA A 51 -4.46 -16.57 -28.33
CA ALA A 51 -5.74 -15.90 -28.06
C ALA A 51 -5.55 -14.46 -27.56
N THR A 52 -6.52 -13.60 -27.84
CA THR A 52 -6.57 -12.24 -27.28
C THR A 52 -6.87 -12.29 -25.78
N VAL A 53 -6.05 -11.59 -25.00
CA VAL A 53 -6.21 -11.45 -23.55
C VAL A 53 -6.52 -9.99 -23.24
N VAL A 54 -7.64 -9.73 -22.57
CA VAL A 54 -8.00 -8.39 -22.08
C VAL A 54 -8.04 -8.42 -20.56
N GLY A 55 -7.04 -7.83 -19.93
CA GLY A 55 -6.94 -7.68 -18.48
C GLY A 55 -7.54 -6.36 -18.02
N LEU A 56 -8.63 -6.39 -17.25
CA LEU A 56 -9.18 -5.22 -16.56
C LEU A 56 -8.65 -5.20 -15.13
N ILE A 57 -7.67 -4.34 -14.87
CA ILE A 57 -6.85 -4.40 -13.67
C ILE A 57 -7.32 -3.36 -12.65
N PHE A 58 -7.50 -3.85 -11.43
CA PHE A 58 -7.75 -3.06 -10.22
C PHE A 58 -6.43 -3.05 -9.45
N SER A 59 -5.80 -1.89 -9.33
CA SER A 59 -4.49 -1.74 -8.71
C SER A 59 -4.63 -1.12 -7.32
N ASP A 60 -4.33 -1.92 -6.31
CA ASP A 60 -4.03 -1.49 -4.95
C ASP A 60 -2.57 -1.04 -4.79
N VAL A 61 -1.72 -1.37 -5.76
CA VAL A 61 -0.30 -1.01 -5.79
C VAL A 61 -0.13 0.49 -6.02
N PRO A 62 0.52 1.23 -5.10
CA PRO A 62 0.86 2.63 -5.31
C PRO A 62 1.64 2.84 -6.60
N GLY A 63 1.11 3.67 -7.50
CA GLY A 63 1.80 4.02 -8.72
C GLY A 63 1.47 3.20 -9.96
N ASP A 64 0.64 2.19 -9.82
CA ASP A 64 0.07 1.39 -10.91
C ASP A 64 1.08 0.54 -11.70
N ASP A 65 2.10 -0.02 -11.02
CA ASP A 65 2.94 -1.04 -11.63
C ASP A 65 2.16 -2.36 -11.77
N ILE A 66 1.58 -2.55 -12.95
CA ILE A 66 0.84 -3.76 -13.34
C ILE A 66 1.65 -5.05 -13.24
N SER A 67 2.98 -5.00 -13.28
CA SER A 67 3.82 -6.19 -13.11
C SER A 67 3.80 -6.74 -11.68
N MET A 68 3.43 -5.89 -10.70
CA MET A 68 3.29 -6.28 -9.31
C MET A 68 1.88 -6.77 -8.97
N VAL A 69 0.86 -6.28 -9.69
CA VAL A 69 -0.53 -6.70 -9.45
C VAL A 69 -0.70 -8.17 -9.79
N ALA A 70 -1.13 -8.96 -8.80
CA ALA A 70 -1.21 -10.42 -8.88
C ALA A 70 0.10 -11.11 -9.35
N SER A 71 1.25 -10.45 -9.16
CA SER A 71 2.56 -10.86 -9.70
C SER A 71 2.60 -10.94 -11.24
N GLY A 72 1.84 -10.08 -11.92
CA GLY A 72 1.95 -9.81 -13.35
C GLY A 72 1.68 -11.02 -14.26
N PRO A 73 0.55 -11.75 -14.13
CA PRO A 73 0.29 -12.97 -14.89
C PRO A 73 0.23 -12.76 -16.41
N THR A 74 -0.10 -11.54 -16.85
CA THR A 74 -0.22 -11.11 -18.25
C THR A 74 0.82 -10.06 -18.64
N VAL A 75 1.87 -9.89 -17.84
CA VAL A 75 2.91 -8.88 -18.04
C VAL A 75 4.25 -9.58 -18.29
N LEU A 76 5.02 -9.08 -19.25
CA LEU A 76 6.37 -9.57 -19.53
C LEU A 76 7.25 -9.37 -18.29
N ASP A 77 7.78 -10.45 -17.74
CA ASP A 77 8.65 -10.41 -16.58
C ASP A 77 10.12 -10.26 -16.99
N THR A 78 10.78 -9.25 -16.42
CA THR A 78 12.18 -8.93 -16.73
C THR A 78 13.17 -9.67 -15.83
N THR A 79 12.71 -10.29 -14.74
CA THR A 79 13.57 -11.06 -13.83
C THR A 79 13.83 -12.46 -14.35
N THR A 80 14.90 -13.11 -13.87
CA THR A 80 15.34 -14.42 -14.32
C THR A 80 15.38 -15.44 -13.19
N VAL A 81 15.52 -16.72 -13.54
CA VAL A 81 15.79 -17.79 -12.55
C VAL A 81 16.99 -17.43 -11.66
N ALA A 82 18.06 -16.90 -12.23
CA ALA A 82 19.26 -16.50 -11.49
C ALA A 82 18.98 -15.38 -10.47
N ASP A 83 18.03 -14.48 -10.76
CA ASP A 83 17.61 -13.46 -9.80
C ASP A 83 16.83 -14.07 -8.64
N ALA A 84 15.91 -15.00 -8.92
CA ALA A 84 15.18 -15.73 -7.91
C ALA A 84 16.12 -16.55 -7.01
N GLU A 85 17.10 -17.25 -7.58
CA GLU A 85 18.14 -17.98 -6.82
C GLU A 85 18.94 -17.05 -5.92
N ARG A 86 19.33 -15.88 -6.44
CA ARG A 86 20.08 -14.87 -5.68
C ARG A 86 19.30 -14.38 -4.47
N VAL A 87 18.00 -14.14 -4.62
CA VAL A 87 17.10 -13.76 -3.52
C VAL A 87 17.02 -14.90 -2.50
N LEU A 88 16.73 -16.13 -2.94
CA LEU A 88 16.61 -17.29 -2.05
C LEU A 88 17.91 -17.55 -1.27
N LYS A 89 19.07 -17.32 -1.90
CA LYS A 89 20.39 -17.41 -1.27
C LYS A 89 20.66 -16.25 -0.31
N LYS A 90 20.35 -15.01 -0.70
CA LYS A 90 20.49 -13.81 0.15
C LYS A 90 19.80 -14.00 1.50
N TYR A 91 18.63 -14.64 1.48
CA TYR A 91 17.83 -14.90 2.66
C TYR A 91 17.98 -16.31 3.21
N ASP A 92 18.96 -17.12 2.78
CA ASP A 92 19.24 -18.51 3.25
C ASP A 92 17.97 -19.39 3.38
N VAL A 93 17.05 -19.28 2.42
CA VAL A 93 15.78 -20.02 2.38
C VAL A 93 15.96 -21.42 1.78
N ILE A 94 16.92 -21.56 0.86
CA ILE A 94 17.20 -22.81 0.12
C ILE A 94 17.45 -23.99 1.08
N LYS A 95 18.15 -23.76 2.19
CA LYS A 95 18.52 -24.81 3.15
C LYS A 95 17.36 -25.26 4.04
N GLU A 96 16.45 -24.36 4.38
CA GLU A 96 15.37 -24.64 5.35
C GLU A 96 14.14 -25.27 4.71
N CYS A 97 13.94 -25.08 3.41
CA CYS A 97 12.71 -25.54 2.79
C CYS A 97 12.63 -27.07 2.71
N ASN A 98 13.73 -27.83 2.61
CA ASN A 98 13.72 -29.31 2.48
C ASN A 98 12.79 -29.85 1.35
N LEU A 99 12.28 -28.95 0.53
CA LEU A 99 11.67 -29.16 -0.77
C LEU A 99 12.87 -29.44 -1.67
N GLY A 100 12.90 -30.58 -2.37
CA GLY A 100 13.98 -30.90 -3.32
C GLY A 100 14.33 -29.67 -4.15
N GLU A 101 15.63 -29.46 -4.45
CA GLU A 101 16.21 -28.27 -5.12
C GLU A 101 15.12 -27.38 -5.72
N CYS A 102 14.81 -26.23 -5.09
CA CYS A 102 13.66 -25.39 -5.46
C CYS A 102 13.57 -25.28 -6.98
N ASN A 103 12.60 -25.98 -7.58
CA ASN A 103 12.47 -26.04 -9.03
C ASN A 103 11.95 -24.69 -9.50
N LEU A 104 12.88 -23.83 -9.89
CA LEU A 104 12.58 -22.54 -10.48
C LEU A 104 12.32 -22.73 -11.97
N LYS A 105 11.32 -22.04 -12.48
CA LYS A 105 10.97 -22.02 -13.89
C LYS A 105 11.21 -20.64 -14.46
N GLU A 106 11.80 -20.57 -15.64
CA GLU A 106 11.96 -19.31 -16.36
C GLU A 106 10.59 -18.76 -16.80
N THR A 107 10.39 -17.46 -16.60
CA THR A 107 9.22 -16.75 -17.08
C THR A 107 9.36 -16.41 -18.57
N PRO A 108 8.26 -16.23 -19.32
CA PRO A 108 8.33 -15.98 -20.76
C PRO A 108 9.10 -14.68 -21.05
N LYS A 109 10.10 -14.76 -21.92
CA LYS A 109 10.97 -13.62 -22.29
C LYS A 109 10.74 -13.09 -23.70
N ASP A 110 10.02 -13.83 -24.54
CA ASP A 110 9.69 -13.41 -25.90
C ASP A 110 8.52 -12.40 -25.88
N PRO A 111 8.73 -11.13 -26.30
CA PRO A 111 7.67 -10.14 -26.38
C PRO A 111 6.54 -10.52 -27.35
N SER A 112 6.81 -11.38 -28.34
CA SER A 112 5.81 -11.79 -29.34
C SER A 112 4.60 -12.49 -28.70
N LEU A 113 4.80 -13.19 -27.58
CA LEU A 113 3.77 -13.86 -26.80
C LEU A 113 2.75 -12.88 -26.20
N PHE A 114 3.09 -11.60 -26.11
CA PHE A 114 2.28 -10.55 -25.51
C PHE A 114 1.60 -9.65 -26.58
N SER A 115 1.79 -9.94 -27.87
CA SER A 115 1.25 -9.15 -28.99
C SER A 115 -0.28 -9.00 -28.99
N HIS A 116 -1.00 -9.97 -28.41
CA HIS A 116 -2.47 -9.98 -28.32
C HIS A 116 -2.97 -9.71 -26.88
N VAL A 117 -2.09 -9.20 -26.01
CA VAL A 117 -2.40 -8.92 -24.61
C VAL A 117 -2.63 -7.43 -24.42
N HIS A 118 -3.81 -7.09 -23.93
CA HIS A 118 -4.22 -5.73 -23.61
C HIS A 118 -4.51 -5.64 -22.11
N ASN A 119 -3.72 -4.85 -21.38
CA ASN A 119 -3.91 -4.64 -19.94
C ASN A 119 -4.36 -3.20 -19.70
N GLU A 120 -5.56 -3.03 -19.16
CA GLU A 120 -6.17 -1.73 -18.86
C GLU A 120 -6.35 -1.55 -17.37
N LEU A 121 -5.82 -0.45 -16.83
CA LEU A 121 -6.01 -0.07 -15.43
C LEU A 121 -7.35 0.67 -15.30
N VAL A 122 -8.35 -0.03 -14.75
CA VAL A 122 -9.72 0.51 -14.64
C VAL A 122 -9.92 1.22 -13.30
N VAL A 123 -9.31 0.70 -12.24
CA VAL A 123 -9.47 1.22 -10.88
C VAL A 123 -8.11 1.35 -10.23
N THR A 124 -7.73 2.59 -9.90
CA THR A 124 -6.47 2.91 -9.26
C THR A 124 -6.62 4.04 -8.26
N ASN A 125 -5.63 4.23 -7.40
CA ASN A 125 -5.63 5.35 -6.47
C ASN A 125 -5.67 6.71 -7.19
N LYS A 126 -5.06 6.84 -8.37
CA LYS A 126 -5.11 8.08 -9.18
C LYS A 126 -6.54 8.47 -9.58
N VAL A 127 -7.43 7.50 -9.79
CA VAL A 127 -8.85 7.77 -10.06
C VAL A 127 -9.50 8.45 -8.86
N ALA A 128 -9.28 7.91 -7.66
CA ALA A 128 -9.76 8.49 -6.40
C ALA A 128 -9.16 9.89 -6.16
N LEU A 129 -7.86 10.06 -6.33
CA LEU A 129 -7.17 11.35 -6.13
C LEU A 129 -7.69 12.44 -7.08
N LYS A 130 -7.94 12.10 -8.35
CA LYS A 130 -8.55 13.02 -9.33
C LYS A 130 -9.97 13.41 -8.93
N ALA A 131 -10.78 12.45 -8.45
CA ALA A 131 -12.13 12.73 -7.98
C ALA A 131 -12.13 13.66 -6.74
N MET A 132 -11.22 13.42 -5.78
CA MET A 132 -11.00 14.29 -4.62
C MET A 132 -10.60 15.71 -5.07
N GLN A 133 -9.68 15.82 -6.04
CA GLN A 133 -9.21 17.10 -6.56
C GLN A 133 -10.34 17.89 -7.24
N ALA A 134 -11.13 17.23 -8.06
CA ALA A 134 -12.30 17.83 -8.72
C ALA A 134 -13.30 18.34 -7.68
N LYS A 135 -13.60 17.54 -6.65
CA LYS A 135 -14.51 17.94 -5.57
C LYS A 135 -13.99 19.15 -4.80
N ALA A 136 -12.69 19.19 -4.49
CA ALA A 136 -12.09 20.34 -3.81
C ALA A 136 -12.23 21.65 -4.61
N ARG A 137 -12.09 21.59 -5.96
CA ARG A 137 -12.30 22.74 -6.85
C ARG A 137 -13.75 23.22 -6.84
N VAL A 138 -14.72 22.30 -6.86
CA VAL A 138 -16.15 22.65 -6.74
C VAL A 138 -16.46 23.34 -5.41
N LEU A 139 -15.78 22.94 -4.32
CA LEU A 139 -15.87 23.60 -3.01
C LEU A 139 -15.06 24.93 -2.96
N GLY A 140 -14.48 25.34 -4.09
CA GLY A 140 -13.74 26.59 -4.26
C GLY A 140 -12.36 26.62 -3.63
N TYR A 141 -11.76 25.46 -3.32
CA TYR A 141 -10.38 25.39 -2.85
C TYR A 141 -9.40 25.33 -4.03
N ARG A 142 -8.21 25.91 -3.85
CA ARG A 142 -7.08 25.60 -4.72
C ARG A 142 -6.63 24.18 -4.38
N SER A 143 -6.52 23.29 -5.37
CA SER A 143 -6.20 21.88 -5.11
C SER A 143 -5.08 21.35 -5.98
N SER A 144 -4.18 20.58 -5.37
CA SER A 144 -3.06 19.91 -6.04
C SER A 144 -2.90 18.50 -5.49
N ILE A 145 -2.61 17.55 -6.39
CA ILE A 145 -2.19 16.21 -6.01
C ILE A 145 -0.68 16.26 -5.76
N PHE A 146 -0.25 15.97 -4.53
CA PHE A 146 1.15 15.94 -4.13
C PHE A 146 1.86 14.72 -4.73
N SER A 147 1.32 13.52 -4.49
CA SER A 147 1.82 12.26 -5.04
C SER A 147 0.73 11.18 -4.97
N ALA A 148 0.81 10.21 -5.88
CA ALA A 148 0.02 8.97 -5.85
C ALA A 148 0.87 7.75 -5.38
N ARG A 149 2.07 8.02 -4.89
CA ARG A 149 3.09 7.05 -4.46
C ARG A 149 3.74 7.53 -3.17
N VAL A 150 2.97 8.11 -2.25
CA VAL A 150 3.52 8.49 -0.93
C VAL A 150 3.95 7.21 -0.21
N ASP A 151 5.20 7.20 0.21
CA ASP A 151 5.82 6.13 0.99
C ASP A 151 6.57 6.72 2.20
N GLY A 152 7.10 5.84 3.04
CA GLY A 152 7.86 6.19 4.22
C GLY A 152 7.10 6.04 5.54
N GLU A 153 7.77 6.41 6.63
CA GLU A 153 7.26 6.25 7.98
C GLU A 153 6.06 7.18 8.25
N ALA A 154 4.93 6.57 8.63
CA ALA A 154 3.61 7.21 8.70
C ALA A 154 3.61 8.53 9.48
N LYS A 155 4.21 8.55 10.68
CA LYS A 155 4.29 9.76 11.52
C LYS A 155 5.03 10.91 10.82
N ASN A 156 6.09 10.61 10.08
CA ASN A 156 6.89 11.61 9.37
C ASN A 156 6.13 12.15 8.16
N VAL A 157 5.40 11.29 7.45
CA VAL A 157 4.50 11.70 6.36
C VAL A 157 3.40 12.62 6.89
N GLY A 158 2.81 12.30 8.04
CA GLY A 158 1.84 13.16 8.73
C GLY A 158 2.38 14.56 9.00
N GLU A 159 3.56 14.64 9.61
CA GLU A 159 4.24 15.91 9.89
C GLU A 159 4.51 16.72 8.61
N LEU A 160 5.00 16.06 7.56
CA LEU A 160 5.26 16.69 6.26
C LEU A 160 3.97 17.27 5.67
N LEU A 161 2.92 16.45 5.58
CA LEU A 161 1.65 16.85 4.98
C LEU A 161 1.03 18.05 5.70
N ALA A 162 1.15 18.14 7.02
CA ALA A 162 0.64 19.25 7.81
C ALA A 162 1.26 20.62 7.45
N LYS A 163 2.48 20.64 6.91
CA LYS A 163 3.22 21.88 6.56
C LYS A 163 2.91 22.39 5.15
N LEU A 164 2.40 21.54 4.26
CA LEU A 164 2.27 21.85 2.83
C LEU A 164 1.16 22.86 2.47
N PRO A 165 -0.07 22.79 3.01
CA PRO A 165 -1.16 23.62 2.52
C PRO A 165 -0.99 25.09 2.91
N LYS A 166 -1.24 25.99 1.96
CA LYS A 166 -1.48 27.41 2.23
C LYS A 166 -2.96 27.66 2.54
N LYS A 167 -3.29 28.83 3.10
CA LYS A 167 -4.69 29.24 3.33
C LYS A 167 -5.54 29.06 2.07
N GLY A 168 -6.72 28.47 2.21
CA GLY A 168 -7.62 28.15 1.09
C GLY A 168 -7.10 27.09 0.09
N GLN A 169 -6.14 26.25 0.50
CA GLN A 169 -5.58 25.18 -0.32
C GLN A 169 -5.90 23.80 0.26
N VAL A 170 -6.06 22.82 -0.63
CA VAL A 170 -6.16 21.39 -0.34
C VAL A 170 -5.04 20.66 -1.07
N ILE A 171 -4.20 19.97 -0.33
CA ILE A 171 -3.18 19.04 -0.80
C ILE A 171 -3.75 17.63 -0.69
N ILE A 172 -3.68 16.88 -1.79
CA ILE A 172 -4.22 15.53 -1.88
C ILE A 172 -3.06 14.57 -2.13
N ALA A 173 -3.01 13.47 -1.41
CA ALA A 173 -1.98 12.46 -1.54
C ALA A 173 -2.58 11.05 -1.48
N GLY A 174 -1.93 10.10 -2.12
CA GLY A 174 -2.23 8.69 -2.01
C GLY A 174 -0.96 7.86 -2.06
N GLY A 175 -1.00 6.67 -1.49
CA GLY A 175 0.15 5.78 -1.41
C GLY A 175 -0.01 4.75 -0.31
N GLU A 176 1.11 4.33 0.25
CA GLU A 176 1.15 3.30 1.28
C GLU A 176 2.31 3.57 2.23
N THR A 177 1.97 4.06 3.43
CA THR A 177 2.96 4.32 4.48
C THR A 177 3.26 3.10 5.32
N THR A 178 4.40 3.09 5.99
CA THR A 178 4.80 2.04 6.92
C THR A 178 4.80 2.54 8.36
N VAL A 179 4.61 1.61 9.30
CA VAL A 179 4.79 1.86 10.73
C VAL A 179 5.87 0.93 11.24
N THR A 180 6.92 1.50 11.82
CA THR A 180 7.91 0.72 12.59
C THR A 180 7.31 0.35 13.94
N VAL A 181 6.86 -0.90 14.06
CA VAL A 181 6.25 -1.42 15.31
C VAL A 181 7.34 -1.80 16.30
N THR A 182 7.42 -1.06 17.40
CA THR A 182 8.39 -1.31 18.49
C THR A 182 7.73 -1.79 19.78
N HIS A 183 6.41 -1.61 19.89
CA HIS A 183 5.62 -1.99 21.05
C HIS A 183 4.35 -2.73 20.62
N PRO A 184 3.76 -3.58 21.48
CA PRO A 184 2.54 -4.34 21.17
C PRO A 184 1.25 -3.48 21.25
N GLY A 185 1.32 -2.24 20.78
CA GLY A 185 0.18 -1.34 20.72
C GLY A 185 -0.81 -1.72 19.62
N LYS A 186 -1.98 -1.06 19.63
CA LYS A 186 -2.98 -1.18 18.58
C LYS A 186 -3.07 0.13 17.78
N GLY A 187 -2.98 0.02 16.47
CA GLY A 187 -2.94 1.16 15.58
C GLY A 187 -2.92 0.74 14.12
N GLY A 188 -2.72 1.73 13.26
CA GLY A 188 -2.60 1.57 11.83
C GLY A 188 -1.86 2.75 11.23
N ARG A 189 -1.44 2.59 9.97
CA ARG A 189 -0.59 3.56 9.28
C ARG A 189 -1.33 4.87 9.02
N ASN A 190 -2.61 4.82 8.67
CA ASN A 190 -3.41 6.02 8.44
C ASN A 190 -3.67 6.78 9.74
N LEU A 191 -3.90 6.05 10.84
CA LEU A 191 -3.98 6.63 12.17
C LEU A 191 -2.64 7.28 12.55
N GLU A 192 -1.50 6.65 12.31
CA GLU A 192 -0.18 7.24 12.61
C GLU A 192 0.16 8.45 11.74
N VAL A 193 -0.28 8.51 10.48
CA VAL A 193 -0.21 9.74 9.65
C VAL A 193 -0.99 10.87 10.32
N ALA A 194 -2.23 10.63 10.74
CA ALA A 194 -3.00 11.66 11.43
C ALA A 194 -2.35 12.05 12.77
N LEU A 195 -1.88 11.08 13.55
CA LEU A 195 -1.27 11.34 14.85
C LEU A 195 0.03 12.17 14.73
N GLY A 196 0.89 11.83 13.75
CA GLY A 196 2.11 12.59 13.44
C GLY A 196 1.85 14.01 12.95
N ALA A 197 0.70 14.26 12.30
CA ALA A 197 0.32 15.59 11.86
C ALA A 197 -0.07 16.53 13.02
N LEU A 198 -0.51 16.01 14.18
CA LEU A 198 -1.08 16.83 15.25
C LEU A 198 -0.12 17.88 15.79
N LYS A 199 1.17 17.59 15.93
CA LYS A 199 2.12 18.60 16.44
C LYS A 199 2.22 19.82 15.53
N THR A 200 1.98 19.63 14.23
CA THR A 200 2.31 20.61 13.20
C THR A 200 1.10 21.24 12.53
N VAL A 201 -0.06 20.58 12.55
CA VAL A 201 -1.26 21.10 11.89
C VAL A 201 -1.63 22.48 12.43
N HIS A 202 -1.89 23.42 11.52
CA HIS A 202 -2.32 24.77 11.87
C HIS A 202 -3.68 24.76 12.57
N GLU A 203 -3.99 25.80 13.34
CA GLU A 203 -5.30 25.95 14.00
C GLU A 203 -6.46 25.97 13.00
N ASP A 204 -6.23 26.56 11.81
CA ASP A 204 -7.16 26.58 10.69
C ASP A 204 -6.96 25.41 9.70
N GLY A 205 -6.20 24.39 10.12
CA GLY A 205 -5.78 23.26 9.30
C GLY A 205 -6.50 21.96 9.64
N LEU A 206 -6.51 21.06 8.67
CA LEU A 206 -6.99 19.68 8.81
C LEU A 206 -6.08 18.75 8.01
N VAL A 207 -5.56 17.71 8.66
CA VAL A 207 -4.98 16.55 7.99
C VAL A 207 -5.87 15.35 8.28
N LEU A 208 -6.21 14.58 7.25
CA LEU A 208 -6.90 13.31 7.40
C LEU A 208 -6.23 12.27 6.52
N SER A 209 -6.19 11.05 7.01
CA SER A 209 -5.63 9.89 6.32
C SER A 209 -6.53 8.70 6.57
N PHE A 210 -6.84 7.93 5.53
CA PHE A 210 -7.71 6.76 5.63
C PHE A 210 -7.43 5.71 4.55
N ALA A 211 -7.58 4.45 4.94
CA ALA A 211 -7.57 3.29 4.06
C ALA A 211 -8.86 3.27 3.22
N SER A 212 -8.72 3.14 1.90
CA SER A 212 -9.86 3.13 0.98
C SER A 212 -10.79 1.92 1.14
N ASP A 213 -10.27 0.80 1.64
CA ASP A 213 -11.03 -0.41 1.97
C ASP A 213 -11.81 -0.31 3.30
N GLY A 214 -11.52 0.73 4.09
CA GLY A 214 -12.13 1.01 5.37
C GLY A 214 -11.46 0.38 6.59
N ILE A 215 -10.30 -0.29 6.42
CA ILE A 215 -9.61 -1.03 7.47
C ILE A 215 -8.14 -0.59 7.57
N ASP A 216 -7.77 0.11 8.64
CA ASP A 216 -6.38 0.51 8.92
C ASP A 216 -5.80 -0.36 10.04
N ASN A 217 -5.61 -1.66 9.78
CA ASN A 217 -5.23 -2.70 10.76
C ASN A 217 -6.15 -2.78 12.01
N THR A 218 -7.27 -2.07 11.95
CA THR A 218 -8.24 -1.87 13.02
C THR A 218 -9.63 -1.70 12.41
N PRO A 219 -10.72 -1.79 13.18
CA PRO A 219 -12.08 -1.58 12.65
C PRO A 219 -12.41 -0.15 12.20
N ILE A 220 -11.41 0.74 12.11
CA ILE A 220 -11.55 2.12 11.64
C ILE A 220 -10.63 2.33 10.45
N ALA A 221 -11.05 3.20 9.53
CA ALA A 221 -10.36 3.45 8.28
C ALA A 221 -9.15 4.38 8.46
N GLY A 222 -9.15 5.21 9.50
CA GLY A 222 -8.08 6.16 9.73
C GLY A 222 -8.47 7.25 10.72
N GLY A 223 -7.82 8.40 10.63
CA GLY A 223 -7.95 9.49 11.61
C GLY A 223 -7.91 10.88 11.01
N LEU A 224 -8.35 11.85 11.81
CA LEU A 224 -8.29 13.27 11.49
C LEU A 224 -7.49 14.02 12.55
N ALA A 225 -6.71 14.99 12.10
CA ALA A 225 -5.84 15.84 12.90
C ALA A 225 -6.16 17.29 12.61
N ASP A 226 -6.73 17.96 13.60
CA ASP A 226 -7.17 19.35 13.56
C ASP A 226 -7.11 19.95 14.97
N GLN A 227 -7.50 21.22 15.09
CA GLN A 227 -7.56 21.91 16.38
C GLN A 227 -8.50 21.23 17.39
N THR A 228 -9.65 20.71 16.92
CA THR A 228 -10.61 20.01 17.78
C THR A 228 -10.00 18.76 18.40
N THR A 229 -9.20 18.02 17.63
CA THR A 229 -8.51 16.81 18.08
C THR A 229 -7.44 17.15 19.12
N LYS A 230 -6.67 18.22 18.91
CA LYS A 230 -5.70 18.73 19.90
C LYS A 230 -6.37 19.06 21.23
N GLU A 231 -7.48 19.80 21.19
CA GLU A 231 -8.21 20.20 22.40
C GLU A 231 -8.76 19.00 23.16
N ARG A 232 -9.31 18.01 22.45
CA ARG A 232 -9.82 16.78 23.06
C ARG A 232 -8.70 15.94 23.67
N ALA A 233 -7.55 15.84 23.00
CA ALA A 233 -6.37 15.17 23.54
C ALA A 233 -5.87 15.84 24.81
N ALA A 234 -5.76 17.18 24.81
CA ALA A 234 -5.34 17.95 25.97
C ALA A 234 -6.27 17.74 27.18
N ARG A 235 -7.60 17.73 26.98
CA ARG A 235 -8.57 17.47 28.06
C ARG A 235 -8.45 16.07 28.66
N LEU A 236 -7.97 15.10 27.87
CA LEU A 236 -7.72 13.72 28.31
C LEU A 236 -6.32 13.54 28.90
N GLY A 237 -5.48 14.59 28.91
CA GLY A 237 -4.08 14.50 29.30
C GLY A 237 -3.24 13.63 28.34
N PHE A 238 -3.64 13.58 27.07
CA PHE A 238 -2.95 12.76 26.06
C PHE A 238 -1.87 13.55 25.37
N ASP A 239 -0.71 12.92 25.25
CA ASP A 239 0.42 13.40 24.45
C ASP A 239 0.55 12.55 23.18
N SER A 240 0.47 13.17 22.00
CA SER A 240 0.53 12.47 20.72
C SER A 240 1.85 11.74 20.50
N GLU A 241 2.97 12.28 21.01
CA GLU A 241 4.29 11.66 20.84
C GLU A 241 4.37 10.33 21.62
N THR A 242 3.92 10.33 22.87
CA THR A 242 3.83 9.11 23.69
C THR A 242 2.98 8.02 23.02
N PHE A 243 1.86 8.38 22.39
CA PHE A 243 1.00 7.40 21.70
C PHE A 243 1.63 6.87 20.40
N LEU A 244 2.43 7.70 19.69
CA LEU A 244 3.23 7.24 18.54
C LEU A 244 4.32 6.27 18.98
N GLU A 245 5.08 6.60 20.02
CA GLU A 245 6.17 5.75 20.54
C GLU A 245 5.67 4.37 20.95
N LYS A 246 4.45 4.30 21.50
CA LYS A 246 3.84 3.04 21.95
C LYS A 246 3.02 2.33 20.88
N ASN A 247 2.96 2.85 19.64
CA ASN A 247 2.09 2.34 18.56
C ASN A 247 0.62 2.19 19.00
N GLN A 248 0.09 3.15 19.78
CA GLN A 248 -1.27 3.13 20.37
C GLN A 248 -2.26 4.07 19.67
N SER A 249 -2.04 4.38 18.38
CA SER A 249 -2.83 5.36 17.65
C SER A 249 -4.35 5.06 17.63
N TYR A 250 -4.75 3.79 17.66
CA TYR A 250 -6.17 3.40 17.73
C TYR A 250 -6.87 3.94 18.97
N ASP A 251 -6.28 3.75 20.14
CA ASP A 251 -6.88 4.17 21.42
C ASP A 251 -6.93 5.69 21.53
N PHE A 252 -5.93 6.38 20.98
CA PHE A 252 -5.91 7.84 20.88
C PHE A 252 -7.14 8.35 20.12
N PHE A 253 -7.38 7.87 18.89
CA PHE A 253 -8.46 8.35 18.03
C PHE A 253 -9.85 7.90 18.46
N LEU A 254 -9.96 6.74 19.13
CA LEU A 254 -11.22 6.32 19.75
C LEU A 254 -11.64 7.29 20.86
N LYS A 255 -10.73 7.59 21.79
CA LYS A 255 -11.05 8.39 22.98
C LYS A 255 -11.22 9.88 22.65
N THR A 256 -10.42 10.40 21.70
CA THR A 256 -10.60 11.76 21.17
C THR A 256 -11.79 11.88 20.22
N LYS A 257 -12.40 10.77 19.79
CA LYS A 257 -13.51 10.73 18.82
C LYS A 257 -13.14 11.43 17.50
N SER A 258 -11.89 11.26 17.07
CA SER A 258 -11.31 11.82 15.86
C SER A 258 -10.92 10.72 14.86
N HIS A 259 -11.65 9.61 14.88
CA HIS A 259 -11.47 8.49 13.95
C HIS A 259 -12.41 8.62 12.75
N ILE A 260 -12.00 8.03 11.63
CA ILE A 260 -12.80 7.88 10.43
C ILE A 260 -13.31 6.44 10.38
N ARG A 261 -14.63 6.27 10.36
CA ARG A 261 -15.28 4.96 10.23
C ARG A 261 -16.16 4.96 9.01
N THR A 262 -15.75 4.21 7.99
CA THR A 262 -16.49 4.01 6.74
C THR A 262 -17.26 2.70 6.74
N GLY A 263 -16.83 1.71 7.55
CA GLY A 263 -17.14 0.31 7.31
C GLY A 263 -16.34 -0.24 6.13
N VAL A 264 -16.48 -1.54 5.85
CA VAL A 264 -15.83 -2.18 4.70
C VAL A 264 -16.44 -1.65 3.41
N THR A 265 -15.61 -1.06 2.55
CA THR A 265 -16.09 -0.44 1.30
C THR A 265 -16.12 -1.43 0.12
N GLY A 266 -15.39 -2.54 0.23
CA GLY A 266 -15.29 -3.56 -0.81
C GLY A 266 -14.31 -3.22 -1.94
N VAL A 267 -13.60 -2.09 -1.86
CA VAL A 267 -12.60 -1.67 -2.85
C VAL A 267 -11.34 -1.17 -2.14
N ASN A 268 -10.17 -1.65 -2.56
CA ASN A 268 -8.88 -1.16 -2.09
C ASN A 268 -8.11 -0.48 -3.25
N VAL A 269 -7.89 0.81 -3.11
CA VAL A 269 -7.09 1.67 -3.99
C VAL A 269 -6.09 2.48 -3.16
N SER A 270 -5.36 1.81 -2.27
CA SER A 270 -4.35 2.38 -1.37
C SER A 270 -4.90 3.28 -0.25
N ASP A 271 -3.99 3.88 0.52
CA ASP A 271 -4.32 4.93 1.48
C ASP A 271 -4.56 6.26 0.76
N LEU A 272 -5.51 7.06 1.27
CA LEU A 272 -5.87 8.36 0.75
C LEU A 272 -5.72 9.42 1.85
N MET A 273 -5.09 10.55 1.50
CA MET A 273 -4.70 11.59 2.43
C MET A 273 -5.14 12.96 1.92
N ILE A 274 -5.64 13.80 2.82
CA ILE A 274 -5.96 15.20 2.55
C ILE A 274 -5.30 16.05 3.63
N SER A 275 -4.60 17.11 3.20
CA SER A 275 -4.11 18.16 4.08
C SER A 275 -4.60 19.51 3.56
N MET A 276 -5.29 20.28 4.39
CA MET A 276 -5.93 21.52 3.95
C MET A 276 -5.88 22.62 5.00
N ARG A 277 -6.05 23.86 4.54
CA ARG A 277 -6.29 25.02 5.41
C ARG A 277 -7.55 25.76 4.97
N ALA A 278 -8.34 26.20 5.95
CA ALA A 278 -9.55 26.98 5.72
C ALA A 278 -9.26 28.28 4.94
N LYS A 279 -10.28 28.88 4.33
CA LYS A 279 -10.17 30.11 3.53
C LYS A 279 -10.06 31.36 4.41
#